data_AF-A0A2E0BNZ8-F1
#
_entry.id   AF-A0A2E0BNZ8-F1
#
_cell.length_a   1.000
_cell.length_b   1.000
_cell.length_c   1.000
_cell.angle_alpha   90.00
_cell.angle_beta   90.00
_cell.angle_gamma   90.00
#
_symmetry.space_group_name_H-M   'P 1'
#
loop_
_entity.id
_entity.type
_entity.pdbx_description
1 polymer ?
#
loop_
_entity_poly.entity_id
_entity_poly.type
_entity_poly.pdbx_seq_one_letter_code
_entity_poly.pdbx_strand_id
1 'polypeptide(L)'
;MVTTLLGTDVTVTINANGVFIDNAQVIVADLVADNGVVHVIEAVLLPNATAVSEFEISDKYLFSIDMLGKKVNKNIKDQVIFDIYNNKIVKRLNK
;
A
#
# COMPACT_ATOMS: atom_id res chain seq x y z
N MET A 1 11.89 -1.29 -20.40
CA MET A 1 12.08 -2.13 -19.21
C MET A 1 13.50 -2.66 -19.26
N VAL A 2 14.17 -2.74 -18.12
CA VAL A 2 15.53 -3.30 -17.98
C VAL A 2 15.53 -4.28 -16.81
N THR A 3 16.09 -5.47 -17.01
CA THR A 3 16.14 -6.51 -15.98
C THR A 3 17.33 -6.28 -15.05
N THR A 4 17.07 -6.26 -13.74
CA THR A 4 18.11 -6.17 -12.71
C THR A 4 18.80 -7.51 -12.50
N LEU A 5 19.95 -7.51 -11.79
CA LEU A 5 20.66 -8.75 -11.44
C LEU A 5 19.80 -9.74 -10.64
N LEU A 6 18.84 -9.25 -9.85
CA LEU A 6 17.93 -10.09 -9.07
C LEU A 6 16.74 -10.61 -9.89
N GLY A 7 16.68 -10.31 -11.19
CA GLY A 7 15.65 -10.80 -12.11
C GLY A 7 14.34 -10.01 -12.11
N THR A 8 14.21 -8.96 -11.28
CA THR A 8 13.09 -8.02 -11.36
C THR A 8 13.35 -6.95 -12.39
N ASP A 9 12.31 -6.48 -13.08
CA ASP A 9 12.42 -5.41 -14.07
C ASP A 9 12.22 -4.03 -13.44
N VAL A 10 12.97 -3.05 -13.96
CA VAL A 10 12.75 -1.62 -13.75
C VAL A 10 12.25 -0.97 -15.04
N THR A 11 11.42 0.06 -14.91
CA THR A 11 10.90 0.82 -16.04
C THR A 11 11.84 1.97 -16.38
N VAL A 12 12.19 2.12 -17.65
CA VAL A 12 12.94 3.29 -18.13
C VAL A 12 11.96 4.21 -18.84
N THR A 13 11.82 5.44 -18.33
CA THR A 13 10.96 6.47 -18.91
C THR A 13 11.82 7.59 -19.45
N ILE A 14 11.59 7.96 -20.71
CA ILE A 14 12.28 9.08 -21.37
C ILE A 14 11.21 10.04 -21.85
N ASN A 15 11.24 11.28 -21.36
CA ASN A 15 10.28 12.31 -21.71
C ASN A 15 10.92 13.71 -21.67
N ALA A 16 10.12 14.76 -21.88
CA ALA A 16 10.59 16.15 -21.87
C ALA A 16 11.20 16.59 -20.52
N ASN A 17 10.89 15.91 -19.42
CA ASN A 17 11.41 16.19 -18.08
C ASN A 17 12.72 15.43 -17.79
N GLY A 18 13.17 14.55 -18.70
CA GLY A 18 14.43 13.81 -18.59
C GLY A 18 14.26 12.29 -18.65
N VAL A 19 15.25 11.60 -18.08
CA VAL A 19 15.32 10.14 -18.02
C VAL A 19 15.06 9.69 -16.58
N PHE A 20 14.19 8.70 -16.42
CA PHE A 20 13.80 8.15 -15.14
C PHE A 20 13.96 6.63 -15.14
N ILE A 21 14.44 6.11 -14.01
CA ILE A 21 14.40 4.69 -13.67
C ILE A 21 13.32 4.53 -12.60
N ASP A 22 12.21 3.91 -12.98
CA ASP A 22 10.93 3.97 -12.26
C ASP A 22 10.55 5.43 -11.97
N ASN A 23 10.62 5.85 -10.70
CA ASN A 23 10.31 7.21 -10.25
C ASN A 23 11.56 8.05 -9.96
N ALA A 24 12.77 7.50 -10.11
CA ALA A 24 14.01 8.19 -9.79
C ALA A 24 14.60 8.85 -11.05
N GLN A 25 14.83 10.17 -11.00
CA GLN A 25 15.46 10.89 -12.11
C GLN A 25 16.95 10.58 -12.20
N VAL A 26 17.45 10.38 -13.42
CA VAL A 26 18.89 10.33 -13.72
C VAL A 26 19.45 11.76 -13.73
N ILE A 27 20.30 12.07 -12.76
CA ILE A 27 20.91 13.41 -12.60
C ILE A 27 22.28 13.53 -13.27
N VAL A 28 22.99 12.41 -13.44
CA VAL A 28 24.25 12.32 -14.20
C VAL A 28 24.23 11.03 -15.00
N ALA A 29 24.40 11.13 -16.31
CA ALA A 29 24.40 9.98 -17.20
C ALA A 29 25.82 9.66 -17.71
N ASP A 30 26.00 8.39 -18.10
CA ASP A 30 27.12 7.93 -18.92
C ASP A 30 28.52 8.12 -18.30
N LEU A 31 28.65 7.87 -17.00
CA LEU A 31 29.96 7.80 -16.37
C LEU A 31 30.65 6.47 -16.73
N VAL A 32 31.65 6.54 -17.59
CA VAL A 32 32.43 5.37 -18.02
C VAL A 32 33.26 4.84 -16.85
N ALA A 33 33.13 3.54 -16.59
CA ALA A 33 33.94 2.78 -15.66
C ALA A 33 34.67 1.64 -16.39
N ASP A 34 35.66 1.02 -15.75
CA ASP A 34 36.51 -0.02 -16.36
C ASP A 34 35.71 -1.22 -16.89
N ASN A 35 34.55 -1.50 -16.29
CA ASN A 35 33.73 -2.67 -16.57
C ASN A 35 32.27 -2.34 -16.91
N GLY A 36 31.96 -1.07 -17.20
CA GLY A 36 30.59 -0.68 -17.49
C GLY A 36 30.35 0.83 -17.47
N VAL A 37 29.10 1.19 -17.24
CA VAL A 37 28.65 2.59 -17.19
C VAL A 37 27.84 2.79 -15.92
N VAL A 38 28.07 3.93 -15.26
CA VAL A 38 27.34 4.36 -14.06
C VAL A 38 26.44 5.54 -14.41
N HIS A 39 25.17 5.44 -14.01
CA HIS A 39 24.21 6.54 -14.02
C HIS A 39 23.86 6.90 -12.58
N VAL A 40 23.92 8.18 -12.24
CA VAL A 40 23.58 8.69 -10.90
C VAL A 40 22.11 9.07 -10.89
N ILE A 41 21.38 8.60 -9.88
CA ILE A 41 19.96 8.88 -9.68
C ILE A 41 19.72 9.59 -8.35
N GLU A 42 18.66 10.39 -8.26
CA GLU A 42 18.35 11.21 -7.08
C GLU A 42 17.59 10.47 -5.96
N ALA A 43 17.14 9.24 -6.20
CA ALA A 43 16.33 8.47 -5.26
C ALA A 43 16.74 6.99 -5.22
N VAL A 44 16.42 6.34 -4.10
CA VAL A 44 16.66 4.90 -3.90
C VAL A 44 15.58 4.10 -4.61
N LEU A 45 15.98 3.10 -5.40
CA LEU A 45 15.05 2.13 -5.95
C LEU A 45 14.60 1.18 -4.85
N LEU A 46 13.29 1.10 -4.64
CA LEU A 46 12.71 0.08 -3.80
C LEU A 46 12.48 -1.15 -4.67
N PRO A 47 12.78 -2.37 -4.17
CA PRO A 47 12.34 -3.58 -4.85
C PRO A 47 10.83 -3.48 -5.04
N ASN A 48 10.29 -4.07 -6.11
CA ASN A 48 8.85 -4.25 -6.26
C ASN A 48 8.36 -5.06 -5.06
N ALA A 49 8.04 -4.36 -3.97
CA ALA A 49 7.28 -4.88 -2.87
C ALA A 49 5.99 -5.28 -3.54
N THR A 50 5.81 -6.60 -3.67
CA THR A 50 4.56 -7.26 -4.03
C THR A 50 3.44 -6.32 -3.67
N ALA A 51 2.69 -5.86 -4.68
CA ALA A 51 1.62 -4.88 -4.58
C ALA A 51 1.23 -4.76 -3.12
N VAL A 52 1.64 -3.67 -2.46
CA VAL A 52 0.92 -3.25 -1.28
C VAL A 52 -0.47 -3.06 -1.86
N SER A 53 -1.27 -4.13 -1.88
CA SER A 53 -2.69 -4.04 -1.73
C SER A 53 -2.74 -3.07 -0.58
N GLU A 54 -3.21 -1.84 -0.86
CA GLU A 54 -3.60 -0.94 0.20
C GLU A 54 -4.20 -1.85 1.24
N PHE A 55 -3.51 -1.99 2.38
CA PHE A 55 -4.14 -2.64 3.50
C PHE A 55 -5.32 -1.71 3.70
N GLU A 56 -6.46 -2.09 3.16
CA GLU A 56 -7.72 -1.42 3.38
C GLU A 56 -7.86 -1.58 4.89
N ILE A 57 -7.37 -0.59 5.64
CA ILE A 57 -7.75 -0.33 7.03
C ILE A 57 -9.22 0.15 7.02
N SER A 58 -10.01 -0.41 6.11
CA SER A 58 -11.44 -0.30 6.06
C SER A 58 -11.91 -1.23 7.16
N ASP A 59 -12.37 -0.60 8.23
CA ASP A 59 -13.10 -1.26 9.29
C ASP A 59 -14.37 -1.84 8.69
N LYS A 60 -14.25 -3.06 8.17
CA LYS A 60 -15.34 -3.78 7.53
C LYS A 60 -16.28 -4.28 8.62
N TYR A 61 -17.49 -3.74 8.65
CA TYR A 61 -18.54 -4.20 9.56
C TYR A 61 -18.89 -5.66 9.27
N LEU A 62 -18.97 -6.47 10.33
CA LEU A 62 -19.32 -7.89 10.25
C LEU A 62 -20.73 -8.14 10.80
N PHE A 63 -20.95 -7.90 12.10
CA PHE A 63 -22.24 -8.08 12.77
C PHE A 63 -22.28 -7.33 14.10
N SER A 64 -23.47 -7.18 14.69
CA SER A 64 -23.66 -6.65 16.05
C SER A 64 -24.14 -7.74 16.99
N ILE A 65 -23.72 -7.69 18.24
CA ILE A 65 -24.26 -8.52 19.33
C ILE A 65 -24.81 -7.66 20.46
N ASP A 66 -25.81 -8.17 21.18
CA ASP A 66 -26.26 -7.61 22.45
C ASP A 66 -25.33 -8.01 23.61
N MET A 67 -25.64 -7.59 24.83
CA MET A 67 -24.86 -7.93 26.04
C MET A 67 -24.92 -9.41 26.42
N LEU A 68 -25.86 -10.17 25.86
CA LEU A 68 -25.98 -11.61 26.06
C LEU A 68 -25.23 -12.40 24.97
N GLY A 69 -24.59 -11.70 24.03
CA GLY A 69 -23.86 -12.31 22.92
C GLY A 69 -24.74 -12.76 21.74
N LYS A 70 -26.03 -12.41 21.74
CA LYS A 70 -26.94 -12.76 20.64
C LYS A 70 -26.73 -11.78 19.49
N LYS A 71 -26.66 -12.29 18.26
CA LYS A 71 -26.62 -11.45 17.05
C LYS A 71 -27.91 -10.63 16.94
N VAL A 72 -27.76 -9.33 16.78
CA VAL A 72 -28.87 -8.37 16.67
C VAL A 72 -28.73 -7.52 15.41
N ASN A 73 -29.85 -6.92 14.98
CA ASN A 73 -29.83 -5.89 13.95
C ASN A 73 -29.10 -4.66 14.52
N LYS A 74 -28.14 -4.11 13.76
CA LYS A 74 -27.37 -2.92 14.12
C LYS A 74 -28.24 -1.72 14.51
N ASN A 75 -29.45 -1.63 13.97
CA ASN A 75 -30.36 -0.51 14.18
C ASN A 75 -31.36 -0.72 15.32
N ILE A 76 -31.20 -1.76 16.15
CA ILE A 76 -32.07 -2.03 17.30
C ILE A 76 -31.99 -0.90 18.34
N LYS A 77 -33.11 -0.31 18.73
CA LYS A 77 -33.15 0.84 19.64
C LYS A 77 -33.11 0.43 21.12
N ASP A 78 -32.80 1.43 21.94
CA ASP A 78 -32.75 1.40 23.40
C ASP A 78 -31.90 0.28 23.98
N GLN A 79 -30.88 -0.14 23.23
CA GLN A 79 -30.03 -1.27 23.58
C GLN A 79 -28.56 -0.95 23.38
N VAL A 80 -27.75 -1.47 24.32
CA VAL A 80 -26.29 -1.48 24.18
C VAL A 80 -25.92 -2.62 23.25
N ILE A 81 -25.21 -2.31 22.18
CA ILE A 81 -24.71 -3.28 21.22
C ILE A 81 -23.20 -3.16 21.07
N PHE A 82 -22.58 -4.27 20.67
CA PHE A 82 -21.18 -4.33 20.26
C PHE A 82 -21.13 -4.59 18.76
N ASP A 83 -20.71 -3.58 17.99
CA ASP A 83 -20.47 -3.70 16.56
C ASP A 83 -19.09 -4.34 16.34
N ILE A 84 -19.07 -5.51 15.72
CA ILE A 84 -17.86 -6.26 15.40
C ILE A 84 -17.41 -5.90 13.99
N TYR A 85 -16.16 -5.48 13.88
CA TYR A 85 -15.46 -5.21 12.62
C TYR A 85 -14.31 -6.21 12.47
N ASN A 86 -13.72 -6.30 11.28
CA ASN A 86 -12.54 -7.13 11.01
C ASN A 86 -11.35 -6.87 11.96
N ASN A 87 -11.17 -5.64 12.44
CA ASN A 87 -10.00 -5.25 13.24
C ASN A 87 -10.34 -4.48 14.54
N LYS A 88 -11.64 -4.29 14.85
CA LYS A 88 -12.07 -3.57 16.06
C LYS A 88 -13.46 -3.97 16.53
N ILE A 89 -13.78 -3.61 17.77
CA ILE A 89 -15.11 -3.73 18.35
C ILE A 89 -15.54 -2.36 18.87
N VAL A 90 -16.73 -1.90 18.50
CA VAL A 90 -17.30 -0.64 18.96
C VAL A 90 -18.53 -0.89 19.83
N LYS A 91 -18.47 -0.50 21.09
CA LYS A 91 -19.63 -0.52 22.00
C LYS A 91 -20.42 0.79 21.85
N ARG A 92 -21.73 0.71 21.63
CA ARG A 92 -22.60 1.90 21.60
C ARG A 92 -23.98 1.62 22.17
N LEU A 93 -24.60 2.65 22.76
CA LEU A 93 -26.03 2.68 23.04
C LEU A 93 -26.72 3.20 21.78
N ASN A 94 -27.57 2.38 21.18
CA ASN A 94 -28.35 2.80 20.03
C ASN A 94 -29.69 3.35 20.52
N LYS A 95 -29.93 4.66 20.33
CA LYS A 95 -31.18 5.35 20.72
C LYS A 95 -32.23 5.27 19.60
#